data_AF-A0A075I2B1-F1
#
_entry.id   AF-A0A075I2B1-F1
#
_cell.length_a   1.000
_cell.length_b   1.000
_cell.length_c   1.000
_cell.angle_alpha   90.00
_cell.angle_beta   90.00
_cell.angle_gamma   90.00
#
_symmetry.space_group_name_H-M   'P 1'
#
loop_
_entity.id
_entity.type
_entity.pdbx_description
1 polymer ?
#
loop_
_entity_poly.entity_id
_entity_poly.type
_entity_poly.pdbx_seq_one_letter_code
_entity_poly.pdbx_strand_id
1 'polypeptide(L)'
;MLSLPTPIDKNNIPIYLALESVGKQLSKSLQPNSLVVVESTIEPGFIENVMIEIIEMGSRLQAGKNFTIGVCPENANPGEILHDFTSLPRLVGGIDEQVTNYCFNL
;
A
#
# COMPACT_ATOMS: atom_id res chain seq x y z
N MET A 1 -4.56 -3.55 -5.15
CA MET A 1 -4.70 -3.25 -3.71
C MET A 1 -3.97 -4.33 -2.94
N LEU A 2 -3.29 -3.97 -1.85
CA LEU A 2 -2.49 -4.87 -1.02
C LEU A 2 -3.07 -4.88 0.40
N SER A 3 -3.85 -5.93 0.69
CA SER A 3 -4.38 -6.23 2.02
C SER A 3 -3.74 -7.54 2.49
N LEU A 4 -2.61 -7.41 3.19
CA LEU A 4 -1.72 -8.50 3.60
C LEU A 4 -1.48 -8.43 5.12
N PRO A 5 -1.22 -9.58 5.77
CA PRO A 5 -0.97 -9.59 7.21
C PRO A 5 0.35 -8.89 7.55
N THR A 6 0.30 -8.08 8.61
CA THR A 6 1.44 -7.36 9.21
C THR A 6 1.56 -7.74 10.69
N PRO A 7 1.92 -9.00 11.00
CA PRO A 7 2.00 -9.46 12.39
C PRO A 7 3.10 -8.72 13.14
N ILE A 8 2.99 -8.66 14.46
CA ILE A 8 4.02 -8.06 15.34
C ILE A 8 4.89 -9.15 15.98
N ASP A 9 6.16 -8.85 16.19
CA ASP A 9 7.07 -9.72 16.93
C ASP A 9 6.91 -9.57 18.46
N LYS A 10 7.72 -10.31 19.23
CA LYS A 10 7.71 -10.27 20.71
C LYS A 10 8.10 -8.90 21.31
N ASN A 11 8.71 -8.02 20.52
CA ASN A 11 9.10 -6.67 20.91
C ASN A 11 8.09 -5.62 20.41
N ASN A 12 6.93 -6.05 19.90
CA ASN A 12 5.91 -5.22 19.26
C ASN A 12 6.39 -4.50 17.98
N ILE A 13 7.35 -5.09 17.27
CA ILE A 13 7.82 -4.57 15.98
C ILE A 13 7.04 -5.25 14.85
N PRO A 14 6.41 -4.50 13.94
CA PRO A 14 5.75 -5.06 12.76
C PRO A 14 6.71 -5.86 11.88
N ILE A 15 6.21 -6.99 11.34
CA ILE A 15 6.92 -7.85 10.40
C ILE A 15 6.24 -7.74 9.03
N TYR A 16 6.98 -7.27 8.02
CA TYR A 16 6.43 -6.96 6.69
C TYR A 16 6.76 -7.98 5.60
N LEU A 17 7.21 -9.19 5.96
CA LEU A 17 7.64 -10.22 5.00
C LEU A 17 6.65 -10.49 3.86
N ALA A 18 5.34 -10.45 4.14
CA ALA A 18 4.31 -10.63 3.11
C ALA A 18 4.30 -9.47 2.10
N LEU A 19 4.33 -8.22 2.58
CA LEU A 19 4.39 -7.02 1.75
C LEU A 19 5.68 -6.97 0.95
N GLU A 20 6.84 -7.23 1.57
CA GLU A 20 8.13 -7.26 0.89
C GLU A 20 8.18 -8.33 -0.21
N SER A 21 7.63 -9.51 0.05
CA SER A 21 7.55 -10.60 -0.93
C SER A 21 6.72 -10.18 -2.14
N VAL A 22 5.56 -9.55 -1.91
CA VAL A 22 4.74 -9.04 -3.00
C VAL A 22 5.41 -7.89 -3.73
N GLY A 23 6.08 -6.97 -3.03
CA GLY A 23 6.89 -5.91 -3.65
C GLY A 23 7.93 -6.47 -4.62
N LYS A 24 8.65 -7.52 -4.23
CA LYS A 24 9.64 -8.21 -5.09
C LYS A 24 9.00 -8.89 -6.31
N GLN A 25 7.73 -9.29 -6.22
CA GLN A 25 6.99 -9.80 -7.37
C GLN A 25 6.55 -8.67 -8.29
N LEU A 26 6.05 -7.56 -7.72
CA LEU A 26 5.63 -6.37 -8.45
C LEU A 26 6.78 -5.74 -9.24
N SER A 27 8.01 -5.74 -8.74
CA SER A 27 9.17 -5.27 -9.53
C SER A 27 9.34 -6.00 -10.87
N LYS A 28 8.82 -7.24 -10.97
CA LYS A 28 8.87 -8.10 -12.15
C LYS A 28 7.57 -8.13 -12.96
N SER A 29 6.40 -7.88 -12.36
CA SER A 29 5.11 -8.04 -13.04
C SER A 29 4.32 -6.74 -13.24
N LEU A 30 4.53 -5.72 -12.39
CA LEU A 30 3.78 -4.47 -12.43
C LEU A 30 4.06 -3.73 -13.74
N GLN A 31 2.99 -3.30 -14.40
CA GLN A 31 3.09 -2.58 -15.66
C GLN A 31 3.30 -1.09 -15.42
N PRO A 32 3.98 -0.37 -16.32
CA PRO A 32 4.02 1.08 -16.26
C PRO A 32 2.61 1.70 -16.20
N ASN A 33 2.50 2.85 -15.53
CA ASN A 33 1.27 3.60 -15.27
C ASN A 33 0.27 2.90 -14.34
N SER A 34 0.71 1.89 -13.59
CA SER A 34 -0.13 1.24 -12.57
C SER A 34 -0.19 2.05 -11.27
N LEU A 35 -1.32 1.95 -10.58
CA LEU A 35 -1.51 2.39 -9.20
C LEU A 35 -1.46 1.19 -8.25
N VAL A 36 -0.59 1.27 -7.24
CA VAL A 36 -0.55 0.34 -6.12
C VAL A 36 -1.18 1.02 -4.90
N VAL A 37 -2.15 0.38 -4.27
CA VAL A 37 -2.76 0.88 -3.02
C VAL A 37 -2.46 -0.11 -1.91
N VAL A 38 -1.86 0.35 -0.82
CA VAL A 38 -1.58 -0.44 0.38
C VAL A 38 -2.65 -0.17 1.42
N GLU A 39 -3.41 -1.20 1.79
CA GLU A 39 -4.47 -1.12 2.80
C GLU A 39 -4.05 -1.75 4.13
N SER A 40 -2.92 -2.47 4.11
CA SER A 40 -2.35 -3.13 5.28
C SER A 40 -1.90 -2.11 6.33
N THR A 41 -2.00 -2.45 7.61
CA THR A 41 -1.50 -1.61 8.70
C THR A 41 0.02 -1.53 8.65
N ILE A 42 0.54 -0.34 8.35
CA ILE A 42 1.97 -0.06 8.24
C ILE A 42 2.35 1.15 9.08
N GLU A 43 3.61 1.21 9.49
CA GLU A 43 4.18 2.37 10.16
C GLU A 43 4.53 3.49 9.15
N PRO A 44 4.54 4.76 9.60
CA PRO A 44 5.11 5.86 8.81
C PRO A 44 6.54 5.52 8.38
N GLY A 45 6.91 5.79 7.13
CA GLY A 45 8.21 5.41 6.60
C GLY A 45 8.19 4.16 5.72
N PHE A 46 7.25 3.22 5.92
CA PHE A 46 7.34 1.93 5.23
C PHE A 46 7.20 2.04 3.70
N ILE A 47 6.34 2.93 3.21
CA ILE A 47 6.14 3.09 1.76
C ILE A 47 7.39 3.67 1.11
N GLU A 48 7.85 4.80 1.61
CA GLU A 48 8.94 5.59 1.05
C GLU A 48 10.31 4.93 1.24
N ASN A 49 10.54 4.29 2.39
CA ASN A 49 11.87 3.77 2.74
C ASN A 49 12.03 2.27 2.41
N VAL A 50 10.95 1.53 2.15
CA VAL A 50 11.02 0.08 1.94
C VAL A 50 10.27 -0.36 0.68
N MET A 51 8.97 -0.08 0.60
CA MET A 51 8.13 -0.63 -0.46
C MET A 51 8.51 -0.09 -1.85
N ILE A 52 8.74 1.22 -1.96
CA ILE A 52 9.17 1.84 -3.21
C ILE A 52 10.52 1.28 -3.63
N GLU A 53 11.50 1.23 -2.72
CA GLU A 53 12.84 0.69 -3.03
C GLU A 53 12.75 -0.72 -3.60
N ILE A 54 11.99 -1.62 -2.95
CA ILE A 54 11.80 -3.00 -3.39
C ILE A 54 11.19 -3.09 -4.81
N ILE A 55 10.19 -2.27 -5.12
CA ILE A 55 9.55 -2.26 -6.44
C ILE A 55 10.52 -1.72 -7.50
N GLU A 56 11.27 -0.66 -7.19
CA GLU A 56 12.23 -0.03 -8.09
C GLU A 56 13.50 -0.87 -8.35
N MET A 57 13.82 -1.87 -7.50
CA MET A 57 14.93 -2.82 -7.74
C MET A 57 14.87 -3.51 -9.11
N GLY A 58 13.67 -3.60 -9.73
CA GLY A 58 13.51 -4.13 -11.08
C GLY A 58 14.00 -3.20 -12.20
N SER A 59 14.42 -1.96 -11.89
CA SER A 59 14.91 -0.90 -12.78
C SER A 59 14.01 -0.49 -13.95
N ARG A 60 12.80 -1.04 -14.05
CA ARG A 60 11.80 -0.72 -15.08
C ARG A 60 10.77 0.31 -14.60
N LEU A 61 10.69 0.50 -13.29
CA LEU A 61 9.66 1.26 -12.61
C LEU A 61 10.34 2.31 -11.72
N GLN A 62 9.75 3.50 -11.69
CA GLN A 62 10.13 4.61 -10.85
C GLN A 62 8.86 5.33 -10.35
N ALA A 63 8.74 5.45 -9.03
CA ALA A 63 7.60 6.02 -8.34
C ALA A 63 7.45 7.50 -8.72
N GLY A 64 6.21 7.93 -8.95
CA GLY A 64 5.90 9.29 -9.40
C GLY A 64 6.31 9.60 -10.84
N LYS A 65 6.88 8.63 -11.58
CA LYS A 65 7.20 8.78 -13.01
C LYS A 65 6.40 7.83 -13.89
N ASN A 66 6.53 6.53 -13.65
CA ASN A 66 5.91 5.50 -14.48
C ASN A 66 5.26 4.38 -13.67
N PHE A 67 5.13 4.53 -12.36
CA PHE A 67 4.09 3.91 -11.56
C PHE A 67 3.82 4.81 -10.35
N THR A 68 2.74 4.52 -9.65
CA THR A 68 2.46 5.25 -8.42
C THR A 68 1.93 4.37 -7.31
N ILE A 69 2.05 4.84 -6.08
CA ILE A 69 1.69 4.13 -4.87
C ILE A 69 1.02 5.06 -3.86
N GLY A 70 -0.02 4.56 -3.20
CA GLY A 70 -0.72 5.25 -2.12
C GLY A 70 -1.13 4.28 -1.02
N VAL A 71 -1.69 4.84 0.05
CA VAL A 71 -2.21 4.12 1.21
C VAL A 71 -3.69 4.40 1.38
N CYS A 72 -4.44 3.37 1.73
CA CYS A 72 -5.85 3.46 2.11
C CYS A 72 -6.09 2.43 3.23
N PRO A 73 -5.63 2.70 4.47
CA PRO A 73 -5.70 1.72 5.55
C PRO A 73 -7.15 1.34 5.83
N GLU A 74 -7.42 0.03 5.90
CA GLU A 74 -8.75 -0.49 6.18
C GLU A 74 -9.10 -0.27 7.67
N ASN A 75 -10.30 0.22 7.95
CA ASN A 75 -10.77 0.54 9.30
C ASN A 75 -12.09 -0.16 9.67
N ALA A 76 -12.60 -1.05 8.81
CA ALA A 76 -13.83 -1.80 9.07
C ALA A 76 -13.67 -2.82 10.19
N ASN A 77 -14.71 -2.94 11.03
CA ASN A 77 -14.72 -3.92 12.10
C ASN A 77 -15.01 -5.33 11.56
N PRO A 78 -14.30 -6.37 12.03
CA PRO A 78 -14.65 -7.75 11.73
C PRO A 78 -16.11 -8.04 12.14
N GLY A 79 -16.92 -8.51 11.18
CA GLY A 79 -18.35 -8.77 11.37
C GLY A 79 -19.28 -7.69 10.80
N GLU A 80 -18.78 -6.47 10.58
CA GLU A 80 -19.57 -5.33 10.06
C GLU A 80 -18.99 -4.76 8.75
N ILE A 81 -18.15 -5.54 8.06
CA ILE A 81 -17.34 -5.08 6.91
C ILE A 81 -18.18 -4.35 5.84
N LEU A 82 -19.33 -4.92 5.44
CA LEU A 82 -20.17 -4.32 4.39
C LEU A 82 -20.83 -3.01 4.83
N HIS A 83 -21.22 -2.92 6.10
CA HIS A 83 -21.81 -1.70 6.65
C HIS A 83 -20.72 -0.62 6.73
N ASP A 84 -19.62 -0.93 7.40
CA ASP A 84 -18.52 0.00 7.66
C ASP A 84 -17.88 0.52 6.37
N PHE A 85 -17.76 -0.33 5.34
CA PHE A 85 -17.26 0.08 4.02
C PHE A 85 -18.08 1.21 3.39
N THR A 86 -19.39 1.27 3.66
CA THR A 86 -20.28 2.30 3.11
C THR A 86 -20.47 3.51 4.01
N SER A 87 -20.27 3.35 5.33
CA SER A 87 -20.61 4.36 6.32
C SER A 87 -19.41 5.10 6.93
N LEU A 88 -18.22 4.50 6.90
CA LEU A 88 -17.03 5.11 7.51
C LEU A 88 -16.24 5.95 6.49
N PRO A 89 -15.67 7.10 6.92
CA PRO A 89 -14.74 7.83 6.09
C PRO A 89 -13.47 7.00 5.86
N ARG A 90 -12.98 7.01 4.61
CA ARG A 90 -11.70 6.39 4.22
C ARG A 90 -10.58 7.41 4.29
N LEU A 91 -9.49 7.04 4.96
CA LEU A 91 -8.24 7.79 4.89
C LEU A 91 -7.52 7.43 3.61
N VAL A 92 -7.08 8.43 2.86
CA VAL A 92 -6.30 8.25 1.64
C VAL A 92 -5.02 9.08 1.74
N GLY A 93 -3.89 8.46 1.45
CA GLY A 93 -2.60 9.13 1.29
C GLY A 93 -1.96 8.75 -0.03
N GLY A 94 -1.52 9.73 -0.80
CA GLY A 94 -0.73 9.53 -2.02
C GLY A 94 0.69 10.07 -1.87
N ILE A 95 1.63 9.55 -2.66
CA ILE A 95 2.98 10.14 -2.77
C ILE A 95 2.97 11.55 -3.40
N ASP A 96 1.88 11.91 -4.09
CA ASP A 96 1.60 13.24 -4.61
C ASP A 96 0.07 13.51 -4.63
N GLU A 97 -0.31 14.73 -5.01
CA GLU A 97 -1.72 15.17 -5.08
C GLU A 97 -2.53 14.37 -6.11
N GLN A 98 -1.91 14.00 -7.24
CA GLN A 98 -2.57 13.24 -8.28
C GLN A 98 -2.98 11.85 -7.78
N VAL A 99 -2.11 11.20 -7.02
CA VAL A 99 -2.35 9.89 -6.41
C VAL A 99 -3.43 9.96 -5.35
N THR A 100 -3.38 10.99 -4.52
CA THR A 100 -4.41 11.24 -3.50
C THR A 100 -5.78 11.35 -4.17
N ASN A 101 -5.88 12.07 -5.28
CA ASN A 101 -7.12 12.18 -6.06
C ASN A 101 -7.54 10.85 -6.70
N TYR A 102 -6.62 10.04 -7.22
CA TYR A 102 -6.99 8.72 -7.75
C TYR A 102 -7.55 7.81 -6.68
N CYS A 103 -6.89 7.74 -5.53
CA CYS A 103 -7.32 6.89 -4.42
C CYS A 103 -8.61 7.38 -3.76
N PHE A 104 -8.88 8.69 -3.75
CA PHE A 104 -10.15 9.24 -3.23
C PHE A 104 -11.37 8.81 -4.06
N ASN A 105 -11.17 8.53 -5.35
CA ASN A 105 -12.24 8.12 -6.26
C ASN A 105 -12.39 6.58 -6.38
N LEU A 106 -11.66 5.80 -5.57
CA LEU A 106 -11.82 4.36 -5.43
C LEU A 106 -12.93 4.03 -4.43
#